data_AF-A0A2T7CG80-F1
#
_entry.id   AF-A0A2T7CG80-F1
#
_cell.length_a   1.000
_cell.length_b   1.000
_cell.length_c   1.000
_cell.angle_alpha   90.00
_cell.angle_beta   90.00
_cell.angle_gamma   90.00
#
_symmetry.space_group_name_H-M   'P 1'
#
loop_
_entity.id
_entity.type
_entity.pdbx_description
1 polymer ?
#
loop_
_entity_poly.entity_id
_entity_poly.type
_entity_poly.pdbx_seq_one_letter_code
_entity_poly.pdbx_strand_id
1 'polypeptide(L)'
;MLDYRTRRLDMEPVAWNEATSSAALRDPDALEFRKIVCEGDFDEEKSVFVGPRSRSISGVTENGYYVITPLIPRSTEPSSLQSPILVNRGWVPRGWRDKNIKVHQILDEASESKAVKQPDGKSSWWKFWSNEPKSSPEIEKPREPPVRVTGVIRGSEKPSIFVPANEPSSGQWFYVDVPMIAHACGLPENTVYIEDTNEDVSPTNPYPVPKDVNTLIRHSVMPEDHLKYTFTWYTLSAAVTYMASKRIKAKKVRL
;
A
#
# COMPACT_ATOMS: atom_id res chain seq x y z
N MET A 1 -24.34 -1.28 0.25
CA MET A 1 -22.89 -1.41 -0.04
C MET A 1 -22.06 -0.65 0.99
N LEU A 2 -22.35 0.62 1.29
CA LEU A 2 -21.67 1.38 2.37
C LEU A 2 -21.82 0.72 3.74
N ASP A 3 -23.05 0.42 4.19
CA ASP A 3 -23.31 -0.23 5.48
C ASP A 3 -22.60 -1.58 5.62
N TYR A 4 -22.47 -2.33 4.51
CA TYR A 4 -21.74 -3.60 4.49
C TYR A 4 -20.27 -3.38 4.84
N ARG A 5 -19.62 -2.38 4.23
CA ARG A 5 -18.21 -2.07 4.48
C ARG A 5 -17.99 -1.53 5.89
N THR A 6 -18.82 -0.59 6.32
CA THR A 6 -18.73 -0.02 7.68
C THR A 6 -18.83 -1.10 8.74
N ARG A 7 -19.86 -1.97 8.65
CA ARG A 7 -20.01 -3.08 9.61
C ARG A 7 -18.80 -4.00 9.65
N ARG A 8 -18.14 -4.26 8.51
CA ARG A 8 -16.97 -5.15 8.41
C ARG A 8 -15.70 -4.53 8.97
N LEU A 9 -15.55 -3.22 8.85
CA LEU A 9 -14.44 -2.47 9.44
C LEU A 9 -14.61 -2.27 10.94
N ASP A 10 -15.84 -2.26 11.44
CA ASP A 10 -16.14 -2.17 12.87
C ASP A 10 -15.98 -3.51 13.60
N MET A 11 -15.87 -4.64 12.87
CA MET A 11 -15.58 -5.94 13.47
C MET A 11 -14.16 -5.97 14.05
N GLU A 12 -13.99 -6.76 15.11
CA GLU A 12 -12.67 -6.99 15.69
C GLU A 12 -11.70 -7.60 14.66
N PRO A 13 -10.43 -7.17 14.67
CA PRO A 13 -9.40 -7.74 13.81
C PRO A 13 -9.22 -9.23 14.06
N VAL A 14 -9.17 -10.01 13.00
CA VAL A 14 -8.94 -11.47 13.07
C VAL A 14 -7.48 -11.79 12.79
N ALA A 15 -6.90 -12.75 13.51
CA ALA A 15 -5.57 -13.23 13.20
C ALA A 15 -5.56 -13.86 11.80
N TRP A 16 -4.58 -13.49 10.97
CA TRP A 16 -4.51 -13.96 9.58
C TRP A 16 -4.63 -15.49 9.47
N ASN A 17 -3.89 -16.23 10.30
CA ASN A 17 -3.88 -17.69 10.29
C ASN A 17 -5.27 -18.32 10.50
N GLU A 18 -6.15 -17.66 11.26
CA GLU A 18 -7.55 -18.09 11.47
C GLU A 18 -8.45 -17.75 10.28
N ALA A 19 -8.23 -16.59 9.66
CA ALA A 19 -8.97 -16.15 8.47
C ALA A 19 -8.68 -17.03 7.25
N THR A 20 -7.42 -17.43 7.07
CA THR A 20 -6.98 -18.28 5.94
C THR A 20 -7.52 -19.71 6.07
N SER A 21 -7.62 -20.22 7.30
CA SER A 21 -8.10 -21.58 7.58
C SER A 21 -9.62 -21.75 7.36
N SER A 22 -10.41 -20.67 7.42
CA SER A 22 -11.88 -20.74 7.37
C SER A 22 -12.54 -20.17 6.11
N ALA A 23 -11.95 -19.15 5.47
CA ALA A 23 -12.64 -18.37 4.44
C ALA A 23 -11.79 -18.03 3.19
N ALA A 24 -10.48 -17.74 3.34
CA ALA A 24 -9.66 -17.23 2.22
C ALA A 24 -9.46 -18.24 1.08
N LEU A 25 -9.53 -19.55 1.37
CA LEU A 25 -9.34 -20.61 0.37
C LEU A 25 -10.52 -20.79 -0.60
N ARG A 26 -11.71 -20.24 -0.29
CA ARG A 26 -12.92 -20.46 -1.09
C ARG A 26 -13.33 -19.22 -1.89
N ASP A 27 -13.13 -18.03 -1.35
CA ASP A 27 -13.44 -16.76 -2.01
C ASP A 27 -12.67 -15.60 -1.34
N PRO A 28 -11.63 -15.03 -1.97
CA PRO A 28 -10.89 -13.88 -1.44
C PRO A 28 -11.75 -12.60 -1.37
N ASP A 29 -12.76 -12.45 -2.23
CA ASP A 29 -13.66 -11.29 -2.21
C ASP A 29 -14.59 -11.32 -0.99
N ALA A 30 -14.88 -12.52 -0.45
CA ALA A 30 -15.66 -12.69 0.77
C ALA A 30 -14.96 -12.11 2.02
N LEU A 31 -13.65 -11.84 1.95
CA LEU A 31 -12.87 -11.23 3.02
C LEU A 31 -12.62 -9.73 2.83
N GLU A 32 -13.08 -9.15 1.71
CA GLU A 32 -12.91 -7.72 1.46
C GLU A 32 -13.47 -6.88 2.62
N PHE A 33 -12.73 -5.83 2.99
CA PHE A 33 -13.03 -4.90 4.09
C PHE A 33 -12.95 -5.50 5.51
N ARG A 34 -12.37 -6.70 5.70
CA ARG A 34 -12.05 -7.18 7.05
C ARG A 34 -10.70 -6.68 7.53
N LYS A 35 -10.67 -6.26 8.79
CA LYS A 35 -9.44 -6.05 9.54
C LYS A 35 -8.81 -7.40 9.89
N ILE A 36 -7.52 -7.51 9.60
CA ILE A 36 -6.70 -8.65 9.98
C ILE A 36 -5.43 -8.18 10.69
N VAL A 37 -4.87 -9.07 11.48
CA VAL A 37 -3.55 -8.92 12.08
C VAL A 37 -2.64 -10.00 11.54
N CYS A 38 -1.44 -9.61 11.14
CA CYS A 38 -0.42 -10.50 10.61
C CYS A 38 0.97 -10.13 11.13
N GLU A 39 1.83 -11.13 11.22
CA GLU A 39 3.19 -10.99 11.74
C GLU A 39 4.19 -11.65 10.78
N GLY A 40 5.23 -10.91 10.39
CA GLY A 40 6.26 -11.40 9.48
C GLY A 40 7.39 -10.41 9.30
N ASP A 41 8.16 -10.59 8.23
CA ASP A 41 9.25 -9.71 7.83
C ASP A 41 8.98 -9.07 6.47
N PHE A 42 9.24 -7.77 6.36
CA PHE A 42 9.13 -7.07 5.09
C PHE A 42 10.31 -7.39 4.18
N ASP A 43 10.02 -7.89 2.98
CA ASP A 43 10.99 -8.02 1.90
C ASP A 43 11.09 -6.68 1.16
N GLU A 44 11.89 -5.76 1.72
CA GLU A 44 12.00 -4.40 1.19
C GLU A 44 12.55 -4.36 -0.24
N GLU A 45 13.33 -5.36 -0.64
CA GLU A 45 13.92 -5.46 -1.99
C GLU A 45 12.87 -5.65 -3.07
N LYS A 46 11.75 -6.29 -2.72
CA LYS A 46 10.62 -6.52 -3.62
C LYS A 46 9.51 -5.50 -3.46
N SER A 47 9.81 -4.35 -2.86
CA SER A 47 8.83 -3.26 -2.70
C SER A 47 8.48 -2.61 -4.04
N VAL A 48 7.19 -2.45 -4.27
CA VAL A 48 6.64 -1.80 -5.46
C VAL A 48 6.12 -0.41 -5.10
N PHE A 49 6.48 0.59 -5.91
CA PHE A 49 6.05 1.98 -5.76
C PHE A 49 4.94 2.32 -6.76
N VAL A 50 3.71 2.48 -6.28
CA VAL A 50 2.53 2.78 -7.12
C VAL A 50 2.22 4.28 -7.10
N GLY A 51 2.22 4.94 -8.24
CA GLY A 51 1.89 6.36 -8.35
C GLY A 51 1.86 6.92 -9.77
N PRO A 52 1.63 8.23 -9.91
CA PRO A 52 1.63 9.24 -8.85
C PRO A 52 0.40 9.15 -7.93
N ARG A 53 0.60 9.35 -6.62
CA ARG A 53 -0.46 9.48 -5.60
C ARG A 53 -0.34 10.83 -4.90
N SER A 54 -1.41 11.60 -4.90
CA SER A 54 -1.45 12.90 -4.23
C SER A 54 -1.95 12.75 -2.78
N ARG A 55 -1.31 13.46 -1.85
CA ARG A 55 -1.75 13.57 -0.45
C ARG A 55 -1.67 15.03 -0.01
N SER A 56 -2.65 15.48 0.77
CA SER A 56 -2.58 16.79 1.42
C SER A 56 -1.79 16.68 2.72
N ILE A 57 -0.73 17.47 2.84
CA ILE A 57 0.13 17.55 4.02
C ILE A 57 0.13 19.01 4.45
N SER A 58 -0.42 19.29 5.64
CA SER A 58 -0.51 20.66 6.19
C SER A 58 -1.15 21.67 5.22
N GLY A 59 -2.15 21.25 4.44
CA GLY A 59 -2.85 22.07 3.45
C GLY A 59 -2.17 22.18 2.08
N VAL A 60 -0.96 21.64 1.92
CA VAL A 60 -0.25 21.59 0.63
C VAL A 60 -0.45 20.22 -0.01
N THR A 61 -0.77 20.19 -1.30
CA THR A 61 -0.89 18.92 -2.03
C THR A 61 0.48 18.49 -2.53
N GLU A 62 0.95 17.35 -2.05
CA GLU A 62 2.20 16.73 -2.50
C GLU A 62 1.93 15.46 -3.29
N ASN A 63 2.76 15.24 -4.32
CA ASN A 63 2.75 14.00 -5.08
C ASN A 63 3.79 13.03 -4.52
N GLY A 64 3.45 11.75 -4.52
CA GLY A 64 4.26 10.67 -3.99
C GLY A 64 3.83 9.32 -4.55
N TYR A 65 4.08 8.27 -3.79
CA TYR A 65 3.80 6.88 -4.15
C TYR A 65 3.18 6.15 -2.97
N TYR A 66 2.38 5.12 -3.25
CA TYR A 66 2.12 4.06 -2.28
C TYR A 66 3.26 3.03 -2.34
N VAL A 67 3.69 2.55 -1.18
CA VAL A 67 4.71 1.50 -1.07
C VAL A 67 4.01 0.19 -0.72
N ILE A 68 4.05 -0.76 -1.65
CA ILE A 68 3.52 -2.10 -1.46
C ILE A 68 4.70 -3.04 -1.27
N THR A 69 4.78 -3.66 -0.10
CA THR A 69 5.91 -4.54 0.27
C THR A 69 5.37 -5.92 0.64
N PRO A 70 5.96 -7.01 0.13
CA PRO A 70 5.68 -8.35 0.59
C PRO A 70 6.02 -8.52 2.07
N LEU A 71 5.08 -9.06 2.85
CA LEU A 71 5.32 -9.52 4.21
C LEU A 71 5.49 -11.05 4.17
N ILE A 72 6.70 -11.53 4.46
CA ILE A 72 7.09 -12.92 4.36
C ILE A 72 6.91 -13.62 5.73
N PRO A 73 6.43 -14.87 5.74
CA PRO A 73 6.33 -15.68 6.95
C PRO A 73 7.70 -16.03 7.55
N ARG A 74 7.83 -15.93 8.88
CA ARG A 74 8.94 -16.52 9.63
C ARG A 74 8.59 -17.95 10.03
N SER A 75 9.25 -18.91 9.39
CA SER A 75 9.03 -20.35 9.60
C SER A 75 9.21 -20.84 11.05
N THR A 76 9.82 -20.05 11.93
CA THR A 76 10.16 -20.44 13.31
C THR A 76 9.13 -20.03 14.35
N GLU A 77 8.12 -19.22 14.02
CA GLU A 77 7.16 -18.67 14.99
C GLU A 77 5.70 -19.10 14.68
N PRO A 78 4.95 -19.66 15.65
CA PRO A 78 3.56 -20.08 15.45
C PRO A 78 2.58 -18.94 15.14
N SER A 79 2.91 -17.72 15.59
CA SER A 79 2.10 -16.51 15.32
C SER A 79 2.38 -15.90 13.95
N SER A 80 3.41 -16.36 13.24
CA SER A 80 3.77 -15.82 11.94
C SER A 80 2.80 -16.27 10.85
N LEU A 81 2.78 -15.51 9.76
CA LEU A 81 2.08 -15.86 8.53
C LEU A 81 2.40 -17.31 8.10
N GLN A 82 1.44 -17.96 7.43
CA GLN A 82 1.67 -19.26 6.77
C GLN A 82 1.97 -19.10 5.27
N SER A 83 1.61 -17.95 4.70
CA SER A 83 1.79 -17.60 3.30
C SER A 83 2.18 -16.11 3.21
N PRO A 84 3.01 -15.73 2.22
CA PRO A 84 3.31 -14.31 2.01
C PRO A 84 2.05 -13.52 1.68
N ILE A 85 2.01 -12.26 2.09
CA ILE A 85 0.94 -11.31 1.76
C ILE A 85 1.52 -10.02 1.21
N LEU A 86 0.75 -9.26 0.44
CA LEU A 86 1.12 -7.92 0.00
C LEU A 86 0.54 -6.88 0.94
N VAL A 87 1.38 -5.97 1.42
CA VAL A 87 0.95 -4.90 2.34
C VAL A 87 1.23 -3.54 1.71
N ASN A 88 0.19 -2.74 1.50
CA ASN A 88 0.39 -1.31 1.25
C ASN A 88 0.68 -0.61 2.57
N ARG A 89 1.95 -0.29 2.79
CA ARG A 89 2.44 0.38 4.00
C ARG A 89 2.03 1.85 4.06
N GLY A 90 1.54 2.40 2.95
CA GLY A 90 1.03 3.76 2.86
C GLY A 90 1.83 4.67 1.94
N TRP A 91 1.62 5.97 2.11
CA TRP A 91 2.13 7.02 1.23
C TRP A 91 3.55 7.47 1.60
N VAL A 92 4.39 7.64 0.58
CA VAL A 92 5.73 8.23 0.71
C VAL A 92 5.94 9.36 -0.31
N PRO A 93 6.75 10.38 0.01
CA PRO A 93 7.07 11.45 -0.91
C PRO A 93 7.98 10.96 -2.04
N ARG A 94 8.02 11.68 -3.17
CA ARG A 94 8.74 11.26 -4.38
C ARG A 94 10.19 10.80 -4.16
N GLY A 95 10.93 11.49 -3.28
CA GLY A 95 12.35 11.18 -3.03
C GLY A 95 12.62 9.84 -2.34
N TRP A 96 11.60 9.13 -1.84
CA TRP A 96 11.76 7.78 -1.27
C TRP A 96 12.09 6.73 -2.34
N ARG A 97 11.44 6.80 -3.51
CA ARG A 97 11.69 5.87 -4.61
C ARG A 97 13.14 5.92 -5.06
N ASP A 98 13.68 7.12 -5.20
CA ASP A 98 15.06 7.34 -5.68
C ASP A 98 16.11 6.86 -4.67
N LYS A 99 15.83 6.96 -3.37
CA LYS A 99 16.71 6.41 -2.33
C LYS A 99 16.77 4.89 -2.41
N ASN A 100 15.63 4.22 -2.60
CA ASN A 100 15.59 2.77 -2.64
C ASN A 100 16.36 2.22 -3.86
N ILE A 101 16.15 2.83 -5.04
CA ILE A 101 16.92 2.47 -6.26
C ILE A 101 18.43 2.63 -6.05
N LYS A 102 18.87 3.73 -5.42
CA LYS A 102 20.29 3.97 -5.15
C LYS A 102 20.88 2.95 -4.18
N VAL A 103 20.12 2.56 -3.15
CA VAL A 103 20.57 1.54 -2.19
C VAL A 103 20.75 0.19 -2.89
N HIS A 104 19.80 -0.24 -3.72
CA HIS A 104 19.93 -1.46 -4.52
C HIS A 104 21.14 -1.42 -5.44
N GLN A 105 21.34 -0.32 -6.16
CA GLN A 105 22.48 -0.17 -7.05
C GLN A 105 23.84 -0.24 -6.31
N ILE A 106 23.94 0.35 -5.11
CA ILE A 106 25.14 0.27 -4.28
C ILE A 106 25.37 -1.17 -3.76
N LEU A 107 24.30 -1.88 -3.39
CA LEU A 107 24.38 -3.28 -2.94
C LEU A 107 24.80 -4.22 -4.08
N ASP A 108 24.29 -4.01 -5.29
CA ASP A 108 24.68 -4.76 -6.49
C ASP A 108 26.15 -4.47 -6.85
N GLU A 109 26.59 -3.21 -6.85
CA GLU A 109 27.99 -2.83 -7.08
C GLU A 109 28.95 -3.36 -5.99
N ALA A 110 28.50 -3.43 -4.74
CA ALA A 110 29.26 -4.03 -3.63
C ALA A 110 29.36 -5.56 -3.73
N SER A 111 28.38 -6.19 -4.39
CA SER A 111 28.35 -7.63 -4.66
C SER A 111 29.21 -7.99 -5.87
N GLU A 112 29.18 -7.17 -6.93
CA GLU A 112 30.01 -7.31 -8.13
C GLU A 112 31.49 -6.99 -7.89
N SER A 113 31.79 -6.00 -7.04
CA SER A 113 33.18 -5.66 -6.67
C SER A 113 33.87 -6.75 -5.83
N LYS A 114 33.11 -7.66 -5.22
CA LYS A 114 33.65 -8.89 -4.61
C LYS A 114 33.86 -10.02 -5.62
N ALA A 115 33.34 -9.92 -6.84
CA ALA A 115 33.38 -11.00 -7.83
C ALA A 115 34.47 -10.85 -8.90
N VAL A 116 35.11 -9.68 -9.09
CA VAL A 116 36.13 -9.52 -10.16
C VAL A 116 37.31 -8.64 -9.74
N LYS A 117 38.44 -9.28 -9.41
CA LYS A 117 39.79 -8.99 -9.96
C LYS A 117 40.85 -9.89 -9.30
N GLN A 118 41.25 -10.95 -10.01
CA GLN A 118 42.57 -11.57 -9.85
C GLN A 118 43.49 -10.94 -10.91
N PRO A 119 44.52 -10.15 -10.54
CA PRO A 119 45.62 -9.88 -11.46
C PRO A 119 46.67 -10.97 -11.30
N ASP A 120 46.93 -11.64 -12.42
CA ASP A 120 48.05 -12.54 -12.65
C ASP A 120 49.38 -11.75 -12.57
N GLY A 121 50.40 -12.32 -11.94
CA GLY A 121 51.76 -11.76 -11.96
C GLY A 121 52.52 -11.73 -10.63
N LYS A 122 53.13 -12.87 -10.30
CA LYS A 122 54.39 -13.05 -9.52
C LYS A 122 54.64 -12.13 -8.31
N SER A 123 54.50 -12.68 -7.10
CA SER A 123 55.56 -12.52 -6.09
C SER A 123 55.44 -13.58 -4.99
N SER A 124 56.59 -14.17 -4.65
CA SER A 124 56.79 -15.27 -3.72
C SER A 124 56.92 -14.75 -2.27
N TRP A 125 55.83 -14.22 -1.70
CA TRP A 125 55.83 -13.75 -0.30
C TRP A 125 54.70 -14.31 0.58
N TRP A 126 53.71 -14.97 -0.02
CA TRP A 126 52.50 -15.45 0.66
C TRP A 126 52.65 -16.78 1.41
N LYS A 127 53.71 -17.56 1.16
CA LYS A 127 53.92 -18.88 1.79
C LYS A 127 54.25 -18.83 3.30
N PHE A 128 54.40 -17.64 3.87
CA PHE A 128 54.68 -17.46 5.30
C PHE A 128 53.45 -17.07 6.14
N TRP A 129 52.31 -16.74 5.54
CA TRP A 129 51.08 -16.35 6.24
C TRP A 129 49.85 -17.03 5.63
N SER A 130 49.79 -18.35 5.77
CA SER A 130 48.58 -19.13 5.47
C SER A 130 48.21 -20.00 6.68
N ASN A 131 48.00 -19.34 7.83
CA ASN A 131 46.99 -19.87 8.74
C ASN A 131 45.66 -19.49 8.13
N GLU A 132 44.84 -20.48 7.78
CA GLU A 132 43.46 -20.29 7.38
C GLU A 132 42.79 -19.32 8.37
N PRO A 133 42.20 -18.20 7.91
CA PRO A 133 41.28 -17.49 8.77
C PRO A 133 40.07 -18.42 8.92
N LYS A 134 39.98 -19.07 10.09
CA LYS A 134 38.74 -19.69 10.57
C LYS A 134 37.61 -18.74 10.23
N SER A 135 36.65 -19.26 9.47
CA SER A 135 35.36 -18.64 9.13
C SER A 135 35.00 -17.56 10.16
N SER A 136 35.12 -16.30 9.75
CA SER A 136 34.62 -15.18 10.55
C SER A 136 33.17 -15.49 10.87
N PRO A 137 32.74 -15.39 12.14
CA PRO A 137 31.36 -15.66 12.48
C PRO A 137 30.51 -14.74 11.62
N GLU A 138 29.58 -15.33 10.88
CA GLU A 138 28.46 -14.66 10.27
C GLU A 138 27.85 -13.80 11.38
N ILE A 139 28.06 -12.48 11.29
CA ILE A 139 27.49 -11.53 12.24
C ILE A 139 26.00 -11.57 11.92
N GLU A 140 25.26 -12.49 12.57
CA GLU A 140 23.81 -12.46 12.60
C GLU A 140 23.44 -11.05 13.09
N LYS A 141 22.89 -10.22 12.19
CA LYS A 141 22.25 -8.97 12.60
C LYS A 141 21.31 -9.31 13.77
N PRO A 142 21.26 -8.49 14.83
CA PRO A 142 20.30 -8.71 15.90
C PRO A 142 18.91 -8.94 15.30
N ARG A 143 18.30 -10.10 15.56
CA ARG A 143 16.98 -10.44 15.03
C ARG A 143 15.97 -9.43 15.58
N GLU A 144 15.54 -8.51 14.72
CA GLU A 144 14.48 -7.57 15.04
C GLU A 144 13.17 -8.34 15.29
N PRO A 145 12.34 -7.91 16.26
CA PRO A 145 11.09 -8.58 16.57
C PRO A 145 10.13 -8.59 15.37
N PRO A 146 9.16 -9.53 15.34
CA PRO A 146 7.91 -9.46 14.62
C PRO A 146 7.51 -8.13 14.02
N VAL A 147 7.49 -7.89 12.70
CA VAL A 147 6.70 -6.74 12.26
C VAL A 147 5.23 -7.15 12.32
N ARG A 148 4.50 -6.60 13.30
CA ARG A 148 3.06 -6.79 13.46
C ARG A 148 2.31 -5.73 12.67
N VAL A 149 1.54 -6.17 11.68
CA VAL A 149 0.77 -5.30 10.79
C VAL A 149 -0.73 -5.52 11.04
N THR A 150 -1.46 -4.43 11.26
CA THR A 150 -2.92 -4.44 11.31
C THR A 150 -3.46 -3.73 10.07
N GLY A 151 -4.10 -4.48 9.19
CA GLY A 151 -4.54 -3.96 7.90
C GLY A 151 -5.92 -4.46 7.49
N VAL A 152 -6.45 -3.81 6.46
CA VAL A 152 -7.75 -4.13 5.87
C VAL A 152 -7.56 -4.83 4.54
N ILE A 153 -8.17 -6.00 4.36
CA ILE A 153 -8.13 -6.74 3.09
C ILE A 153 -8.83 -5.94 1.98
N ARG A 154 -8.16 -5.82 0.83
CA ARG A 154 -8.66 -5.15 -0.37
C ARG A 154 -8.30 -5.93 -1.63
N GLY A 155 -9.10 -5.75 -2.68
CA GLY A 155 -8.78 -6.24 -4.03
C GLY A 155 -8.05 -5.20 -4.88
N SER A 156 -7.79 -5.56 -6.14
CA SER A 156 -7.22 -4.67 -7.15
C SER A 156 -8.08 -3.42 -7.37
N GLU A 157 -7.41 -2.31 -7.66
CA GLU A 157 -8.08 -1.09 -8.09
C GLU A 157 -8.64 -1.25 -9.51
N LYS A 158 -9.73 -0.52 -9.78
CA LYS A 158 -10.32 -0.42 -11.12
C LYS A 158 -9.91 0.92 -11.72
N PRO A 159 -8.89 0.99 -12.58
CA PRO A 159 -8.44 2.25 -13.15
C PRO A 159 -9.48 2.84 -14.11
N SER A 160 -9.40 4.16 -14.31
CA SER A 160 -10.14 4.86 -15.36
C SER A 160 -9.46 4.64 -16.72
N ILE A 161 -10.21 4.84 -17.82
CA ILE A 161 -9.72 4.71 -19.20
C ILE A 161 -8.55 5.65 -19.56
N PHE A 162 -8.31 6.68 -18.75
CA PHE A 162 -7.23 7.64 -18.95
C PHE A 162 -5.95 7.28 -18.18
N VAL A 163 -6.01 6.26 -17.32
CA VAL A 163 -4.84 5.79 -16.56
C VAL A 163 -4.03 4.86 -17.47
N PRO A 164 -2.73 5.10 -17.67
CA PRO A 164 -1.87 4.19 -18.42
C PRO A 164 -1.82 2.79 -17.79
N ALA A 165 -1.49 1.78 -18.60
CA ALA A 165 -1.27 0.42 -18.11
C ALA A 165 -0.01 0.36 -17.24
N ASN A 166 0.00 -0.56 -16.26
CA ASN A 166 1.21 -0.86 -15.49
C ASN A 166 2.26 -1.55 -16.37
N GLU A 167 3.54 -1.25 -16.13
CA GLU A 167 4.69 -1.90 -16.76
C GLU A 167 5.63 -2.48 -15.68
N PRO A 168 5.47 -3.78 -15.34
CA PRO A 168 6.27 -4.41 -14.29
C PRO A 168 7.78 -4.42 -14.59
N SER A 169 8.17 -4.61 -15.85
CA SER A 169 9.57 -4.69 -16.28
C SER A 169 10.33 -3.37 -16.13
N SER A 170 9.65 -2.24 -16.28
CA SER A 170 10.21 -0.90 -16.08
C SER A 170 9.96 -0.37 -14.65
N GLY A 171 9.29 -1.16 -13.80
CA GLY A 171 8.90 -0.76 -12.45
C GLY A 171 7.92 0.41 -12.43
N GLN A 172 7.14 0.62 -13.49
CA GLN A 172 6.15 1.69 -13.58
C GLN A 172 4.76 1.17 -13.21
N TRP A 173 4.23 1.67 -12.10
CA TRP A 173 2.95 1.24 -11.56
C TRP A 173 2.06 2.44 -11.30
N PHE A 174 0.90 2.50 -11.96
CA PHE A 174 -0.05 3.61 -11.87
C PHE A 174 -1.25 3.29 -10.96
N TYR A 175 -1.67 2.03 -10.92
CA TYR A 175 -2.76 1.54 -10.09
C TYR A 175 -2.40 0.21 -9.42
N VAL A 176 -3.10 -0.13 -8.34
CA VAL A 176 -2.87 -1.39 -7.62
C VAL A 176 -3.51 -2.54 -8.39
N ASP A 177 -2.68 -3.39 -8.98
CA ASP A 177 -3.08 -4.64 -9.61
C ASP A 177 -2.46 -5.80 -8.81
N VAL A 178 -3.26 -6.43 -7.95
CA VAL A 178 -2.76 -7.41 -6.97
C VAL A 178 -2.10 -8.62 -7.62
N PRO A 179 -2.71 -9.31 -8.61
CA PRO A 179 -2.04 -10.40 -9.32
C PRO A 179 -0.74 -9.99 -10.00
N MET A 180 -0.75 -8.83 -10.69
CA MET A 180 0.43 -8.38 -11.43
C MET A 180 1.58 -7.99 -10.48
N ILE A 181 1.28 -7.32 -9.36
CA ILE A 181 2.26 -6.99 -8.31
C ILE A 181 2.78 -8.26 -7.65
N ALA A 182 1.90 -9.20 -7.31
CA ALA A 182 2.30 -10.48 -6.73
C ALA A 182 3.30 -11.21 -7.64
N HIS A 183 3.00 -11.32 -8.93
CA HIS A 183 3.89 -11.92 -9.91
C HIS A 183 5.24 -11.17 -10.02
N ALA A 184 5.22 -9.82 -10.00
CA ALA A 184 6.45 -9.02 -10.02
C ALA A 184 7.32 -9.24 -8.76
N CYS A 185 6.70 -9.53 -7.62
CA CYS A 185 7.37 -9.90 -6.37
C CYS A 185 7.72 -11.40 -6.29
N GLY A 186 7.46 -12.20 -7.33
CA GLY A 186 7.70 -13.65 -7.32
C GLY A 186 6.75 -14.44 -6.41
N LEU A 187 5.55 -13.90 -6.15
CA LEU A 187 4.51 -14.49 -5.32
C LEU A 187 3.37 -15.06 -6.18
N PRO A 188 2.58 -16.01 -5.66
CA PRO A 188 1.38 -16.51 -6.34
C PRO A 188 0.34 -15.42 -6.64
N GLU A 189 -0.38 -15.51 -7.75
CA GLU A 189 -1.40 -14.51 -8.14
C GLU A 189 -2.57 -14.39 -7.15
N ASN A 190 -2.85 -15.45 -6.37
CA ASN A 190 -3.87 -15.46 -5.32
C ASN A 190 -3.37 -14.89 -3.99
N THR A 191 -2.24 -14.19 -3.98
CA THR A 191 -1.70 -13.51 -2.80
C THR A 191 -2.68 -12.44 -2.32
N VAL A 192 -2.98 -12.45 -1.02
CA VAL A 192 -3.87 -11.44 -0.43
C VAL A 192 -3.15 -10.12 -0.26
N TYR A 193 -3.89 -9.05 -0.57
CA TYR A 193 -3.46 -7.68 -0.44
C TYR A 193 -4.21 -6.99 0.71
N ILE A 194 -3.45 -6.31 1.57
CA ILE A 194 -3.99 -5.50 2.66
C ILE A 194 -3.49 -4.06 2.61
N GLU A 195 -4.35 -3.13 3.02
CA GLU A 195 -3.99 -1.74 3.30
C GLU A 195 -3.60 -1.63 4.77
N ASP A 196 -2.38 -1.19 5.07
CA ASP A 196 -1.95 -0.94 6.45
C ASP A 196 -2.78 0.20 7.05
N THR A 197 -3.28 -0.05 8.26
CA THR A 197 -4.11 0.89 9.04
C THR A 197 -3.51 1.16 10.41
N ASN A 198 -2.25 0.81 10.63
CA ASN A 198 -1.59 1.10 11.89
C ASN A 198 -1.49 2.62 12.11
N GLU A 199 -1.94 3.09 13.27
CA GLU A 199 -1.88 4.51 13.65
C GLU A 199 -0.58 4.85 14.40
N ASP A 200 0.20 3.84 14.81
CA ASP A 200 1.43 3.99 15.59
C ASP A 200 2.63 4.39 14.72
N VAL A 201 2.54 5.54 14.06
CA VAL A 201 3.64 6.11 13.29
C VAL A 201 4.59 6.89 14.22
N SER A 202 5.85 6.48 14.26
CA SER A 202 6.88 7.17 15.04
C SER A 202 7.11 8.61 14.53
N PRO A 203 7.11 9.64 15.40
CA PRO A 203 7.38 11.02 14.98
C PRO A 203 8.75 11.22 14.32
N THR A 204 9.73 10.37 14.64
CA THR A 204 11.09 10.43 14.11
C THR A 204 11.18 9.89 12.69
N ASN A 205 10.30 8.97 12.31
CA ASN A 205 10.20 8.43 10.95
C ASN A 205 8.73 8.41 10.50
N PRO A 206 8.20 9.56 10.03
CA PRO A 206 6.77 9.72 9.76
C PRO A 206 6.29 8.99 8.50
N TYR A 207 7.19 8.35 7.75
CA TYR A 207 6.89 7.65 6.50
C TYR A 207 7.21 6.15 6.62
N PRO A 208 6.47 5.28 5.92
CA PRO A 208 5.29 5.56 5.09
C PRO A 208 4.07 5.95 5.95
N VAL A 209 3.22 6.84 5.42
CA VAL A 209 2.01 7.28 6.13
C VAL A 209 0.84 6.38 5.75
N PRO A 210 0.29 5.59 6.68
CA PRO A 210 -0.79 4.66 6.39
C PRO A 210 -2.05 5.36 5.86
N LYS A 211 -2.92 4.56 5.26
CA LYS A 211 -4.16 5.03 4.67
C LYS A 211 -5.21 5.10 5.77
N ASP A 212 -5.93 6.21 5.85
CA ASP A 212 -6.99 6.36 6.85
C ASP A 212 -8.13 5.39 6.54
N VAL A 213 -8.59 4.65 7.56
CA VAL A 213 -9.69 3.69 7.47
C VAL A 213 -10.94 4.34 6.87
N ASN A 214 -11.20 5.61 7.16
CA ASN A 214 -12.34 6.33 6.59
C ASN A 214 -12.23 6.51 5.07
N THR A 215 -11.02 6.57 4.52
CA THR A 215 -10.83 6.65 3.07
C THR A 215 -11.15 5.33 2.36
N LEU A 216 -11.14 4.21 3.09
CA LEU A 216 -11.49 2.89 2.54
C LEU A 216 -12.99 2.73 2.30
N ILE A 217 -13.82 3.42 3.11
CA ILE A 217 -15.28 3.47 2.94
C ILE A 217 -15.74 4.61 2.03
N ARG A 218 -14.90 5.64 1.86
CA ARG A 218 -15.29 6.82 1.10
C ARG A 218 -15.34 6.58 -0.40
N HIS A 219 -16.46 6.96 -1.01
CA HIS A 219 -16.60 7.11 -2.45
C HIS A 219 -16.40 8.58 -2.86
N SER A 220 -16.15 8.84 -4.14
CA SER A 220 -15.99 10.19 -4.67
C SER A 220 -17.23 11.06 -4.48
N VAL A 221 -18.42 10.45 -4.47
CA VAL A 221 -19.70 11.11 -4.21
C VAL A 221 -20.50 10.27 -3.23
N MET A 222 -20.83 10.85 -2.07
CA MET A 222 -21.64 10.16 -1.07
C MET A 222 -23.14 10.40 -1.25
N PRO A 223 -24.00 9.49 -0.77
CA PRO A 223 -25.45 9.71 -0.74
C PRO A 223 -25.83 11.03 -0.03
N GLU A 224 -25.12 11.37 1.05
CA GLU A 224 -25.31 12.64 1.76
C GLU A 224 -24.99 13.86 0.89
N ASP A 225 -24.00 13.77 0.00
CA ASP A 225 -23.65 14.85 -0.92
C ASP A 225 -24.75 15.02 -1.96
N HIS A 226 -25.32 13.93 -2.48
CA HIS A 226 -26.49 13.98 -3.36
C HIS A 226 -27.69 14.64 -2.68
N LEU A 227 -27.92 14.36 -1.39
CA LEU A 227 -29.00 14.99 -0.63
C LEU A 227 -28.77 16.50 -0.47
N LYS A 228 -27.55 16.93 -0.16
CA LYS A 228 -27.19 18.36 -0.09
C LYS A 228 -27.43 19.07 -1.43
N TYR A 229 -26.97 18.47 -2.54
CA TYR A 229 -27.23 19.00 -3.87
C TYR A 229 -28.71 19.05 -4.19
N THR A 230 -29.46 17.98 -3.87
CA THR A 230 -30.92 17.93 -4.06
C THR A 230 -31.58 19.10 -3.32
N PHE A 231 -31.29 19.28 -2.03
CA PHE A 231 -31.86 20.38 -1.26
C PHE A 231 -31.52 21.76 -1.86
N THR A 232 -30.29 21.94 -2.33
CA THR A 232 -29.83 23.18 -2.97
C THR A 232 -30.63 23.47 -4.24
N TRP A 233 -30.73 22.48 -5.13
CA TRP A 233 -31.45 22.61 -6.40
C TRP A 233 -32.95 22.83 -6.20
N TYR A 234 -33.59 22.12 -5.28
CA TYR A 234 -35.01 22.31 -4.95
C TYR A 234 -35.28 23.67 -4.32
N THR A 235 -34.39 24.15 -3.44
CA THR A 235 -34.51 25.49 -2.83
C THR A 235 -34.41 26.59 -3.89
N LEU A 236 -33.41 26.50 -4.78
CA LEU A 236 -33.26 27.45 -5.89
C LEU A 236 -34.46 27.39 -6.85
N SER A 237 -34.92 26.19 -7.19
CA SER A 237 -36.10 25.99 -8.05
C SER A 237 -37.37 26.57 -7.43
N ALA A 238 -37.57 26.39 -6.13
CA ALA A 238 -38.69 26.96 -5.39
C ALA A 238 -38.62 28.49 -5.35
N ALA A 239 -37.45 29.07 -5.10
CA ALA A 239 -37.24 30.51 -5.11
C ALA A 239 -37.55 31.13 -6.48
N VAL A 240 -37.06 30.52 -7.56
CA VAL A 240 -37.36 30.96 -8.94
C VAL A 240 -38.84 30.83 -9.26
N THR A 241 -39.47 29.72 -8.88
CA THR A 241 -40.91 29.49 -9.07
C THR A 241 -41.76 30.52 -8.32
N TYR A 242 -41.36 30.86 -7.09
CA TYR A 242 -42.00 31.91 -6.28
C TYR A 242 -41.90 33.29 -6.93
N MET A 243 -40.69 33.68 -7.36
CA MET A 243 -40.47 34.96 -8.05
C MET A 243 -41.26 35.06 -9.35
N ALA A 244 -41.26 33.99 -10.17
CA ALA A 244 -42.04 33.93 -11.40
C ALA A 244 -43.54 34.06 -11.13
N SER A 245 -44.05 33.35 -10.12
CA SER A 245 -45.46 33.43 -9.71
C SER A 245 -45.87 34.83 -9.26
N LYS A 246 -45.03 35.50 -8.44
CA LYS A 246 -45.28 36.90 -8.05
C LYS A 246 -45.27 37.85 -9.24
N ARG A 247 -44.31 37.69 -10.16
CA ARG A 247 -44.19 38.54 -11.35
C ARG A 247 -45.39 38.40 -12.30
N ILE A 248 -45.87 37.18 -12.52
CA ILE A 248 -47.03 36.90 -13.38
C ILE A 248 -48.32 37.46 -12.75
N LYS A 249 -48.52 37.26 -11.44
CA LYS A 249 -49.69 37.80 -10.72
C LYS A 249 -49.71 39.33 -10.71
N ALA A 250 -48.57 40.00 -10.50
CA ALA A 250 -48.48 41.46 -10.53
C ALA A 250 -48.88 42.07 -11.90
N LYS A 251 -48.66 41.35 -13.01
CA LYS A 251 -49.09 41.78 -14.34
C LYS A 251 -50.62 41.72 -14.53
N LYS A 252 -51.32 40.81 -13.88
CA LYS A 252 -52.79 40.68 -13.99
C LYS A 252 -53.58 41.76 -13.26
N VAL A 253 -52.95 42.49 -12.33
CA VAL A 253 -53.63 43.50 -11.46
C VAL A 253 -53.57 44.92 -12.06
N ARG A 254 -53.03 45.10 -13.28
CA ARG A 254 -52.81 46.42 -13.92
C ARG A 254 -53.68 46.69 -15.17
N LEU A 255 -54.90 46.16 -15.22
CA LEU A 255 -55.89 46.48 -16.26
C LEU A 255 -57.08 47.21 -15.64
#